data_AF-A0A935RLB6-F1
#
_entry.id   AF-A0A935RLB6-F1
#
_cell.length_a   1.000
_cell.length_b   1.000
_cell.length_c   1.000
_cell.angle_alpha   90.00
_cell.angle_beta   90.00
_cell.angle_gamma   90.00
#
_symmetry.space_group_name_H-M   'P 1'
#
loop_
_entity.id
_entity.type
_entity.pdbx_description
1 polymer ?
#
loop_
_entity_poly.entity_id
_entity_poly.type
_entity_poly.pdbx_seq_one_letter_code
_entity_poly.pdbx_strand_id
1 'polypeptide(L)'
;MPQAQASDQERRLLRALAADPSRATATQRALYDLMAHGLTVADACDALWHWIVEDRPVKRTLMHGQDDGQPAFEIWPELVGRKFYCKFLVRGNPLVQQLLLVVSAHPDDPHSPSRGSPS
;
A
#
# COMPACT_ATOMS: atom_id res chain seq x y z
N MET A 1 18.26 -12.26 0.68
CA MET A 1 17.16 -12.65 -0.24
C MET A 1 16.84 -11.46 -1.11
N PRO A 2 16.84 -11.56 -2.46
CA PRO A 2 16.38 -10.45 -3.30
C PRO A 2 14.94 -10.10 -2.90
N GLN A 3 14.66 -8.80 -2.70
CA GLN A 3 13.30 -8.35 -2.42
C GLN A 3 12.44 -8.65 -3.65
N ALA A 4 11.36 -9.41 -3.47
CA ALA A 4 10.44 -9.69 -4.56
C ALA A 4 9.79 -8.37 -5.02
N GLN A 5 9.73 -8.14 -6.33
CA GLN A 5 8.99 -7.03 -6.91
C GLN A 5 7.61 -7.50 -7.36
N ALA A 6 6.66 -6.58 -7.45
CA ALA A 6 5.37 -6.86 -8.06
C ALA A 6 5.57 -7.15 -9.56
N SER A 7 4.93 -8.22 -10.03
CA SER A 7 4.85 -8.56 -11.46
C SER A 7 4.07 -7.51 -12.25
N ASP A 8 4.22 -7.48 -13.57
CA ASP A 8 3.46 -6.55 -14.41
C ASP A 8 1.95 -6.72 -14.28
N GLN A 9 1.48 -7.96 -14.06
CA GLN A 9 0.07 -8.22 -13.84
C GLN A 9 -0.41 -7.62 -12.51
N GLU A 10 0.37 -7.77 -11.44
CA GLU A 10 0.07 -7.15 -10.14
C GLU A 10 0.10 -5.61 -10.23
N ARG A 11 1.10 -5.03 -10.91
CA ARG A 11 1.18 -3.58 -11.15
C ARG A 11 -0.02 -3.06 -11.94
N ARG A 12 -0.44 -3.76 -13.00
CA ARG A 12 -1.65 -3.40 -13.76
C ARG A 12 -2.91 -3.46 -12.89
N LEU A 13 -3.05 -4.49 -12.06
CA LEU A 13 -4.18 -4.64 -11.15
C LEU A 13 -4.21 -3.53 -10.09
N LEU A 14 -3.08 -3.28 -9.43
CA LEU A 14 -2.95 -2.21 -8.42
C LEU A 14 -3.29 -0.85 -9.02
N ARG A 15 -2.77 -0.54 -10.22
CA ARG A 15 -3.09 0.71 -10.92
C ARG A 15 -4.58 0.83 -11.22
N ALA A 16 -5.23 -0.24 -11.67
CA ALA A 16 -6.65 -0.24 -11.99
C ALA A 16 -7.52 -0.04 -10.75
N LEU A 17 -7.16 -0.64 -9.61
CA LEU A 17 -7.87 -0.45 -8.35
C LEU A 17 -7.62 0.94 -7.74
N ALA A 18 -6.38 1.43 -7.83
CA ALA A 18 -5.99 2.76 -7.35
C ALA A 18 -6.68 3.90 -8.13
N ALA A 19 -6.99 3.69 -9.41
CA ALA A 19 -7.73 4.65 -10.22
C ALA A 19 -9.20 4.84 -9.79
N ASP A 20 -9.72 3.99 -8.90
CA ASP A 20 -11.09 4.07 -8.39
C ASP A 20 -11.11 4.03 -6.85
N PRO A 21 -10.95 5.18 -6.17
CA PRO A 21 -10.96 5.26 -4.72
C PRO A 21 -12.25 4.75 -4.06
N SER A 22 -13.37 4.66 -4.78
CA SER A 22 -14.61 4.09 -4.24
C SER A 22 -14.50 2.58 -3.95
N ARG A 23 -13.50 1.93 -4.57
CA ARG A 23 -13.14 0.52 -4.36
C ARG A 23 -11.95 0.35 -3.42
N ALA A 24 -11.59 1.41 -2.70
CA ALA A 24 -10.54 1.39 -1.70
C ALA A 24 -11.11 1.53 -0.28
N THR A 25 -10.51 0.78 0.64
CA THR A 25 -10.79 0.86 2.07
C THR A 25 -9.47 0.94 2.83
N ALA A 26 -9.50 1.26 4.11
CA ALA A 26 -8.32 1.27 4.96
C ALA A 26 -8.57 0.44 6.22
N THR A 27 -7.52 -0.16 6.77
CA THR A 27 -7.58 -0.63 8.15
C THR A 27 -7.78 0.56 9.08
N GLN A 28 -8.35 0.33 10.26
CA GLN A 28 -8.59 1.41 11.23
C GLN A 28 -7.29 2.15 11.59
N ARG A 29 -6.17 1.41 11.71
CA ARG A 29 -4.86 2.00 11.96
C ARG A 29 -4.40 2.88 10.81
N ALA A 30 -4.43 2.39 9.57
CA ALA A 30 -4.04 3.18 8.41
C ALA A 30 -4.92 4.42 8.24
N LEU A 31 -6.21 4.31 8.55
CA LEU A 31 -7.13 5.45 8.53
C LEU A 31 -6.72 6.53 9.53
N TYR A 32 -6.38 6.15 10.78
CA TYR A 32 -5.89 7.12 11.77
C TYR A 32 -4.56 7.74 11.36
N ASP A 33 -3.63 6.96 10.83
CA ASP A 33 -2.33 7.48 10.38
C ASP A 33 -2.52 8.52 9.25
N LEU A 34 -3.40 8.24 8.27
CA LEU A 34 -3.73 9.19 7.21
C LEU A 34 -4.37 10.47 7.77
N MET A 35 -5.40 10.33 8.60
CA MET A 35 -6.13 11.47 9.18
C MET A 35 -5.24 12.37 10.05
N ALA A 36 -4.26 11.79 10.77
CA ALA A 36 -3.30 12.55 11.58
C ALA A 36 -2.44 13.52 10.74
N HIS A 37 -2.35 13.28 9.43
CA HIS A 37 -1.62 14.12 8.48
C HIS A 37 -2.53 14.84 7.48
N GLY A 38 -3.84 14.87 7.73
CA GLY A 38 -4.81 15.50 6.84
C GLY A 38 -4.98 14.78 5.50
N LEU A 39 -4.63 13.50 5.43
CA LEU A 39 -4.74 12.65 4.25
C LEU A 39 -6.00 11.78 4.32
N THR A 40 -6.43 11.33 3.16
CA THR A 40 -7.56 10.43 2.95
C THR A 40 -7.12 9.12 2.28
N VAL A 41 -8.03 8.15 2.21
CA VAL A 41 -7.80 6.93 1.43
C VAL A 41 -7.62 7.24 -0.07
N ALA A 42 -8.30 8.28 -0.57
CA ALA A 42 -8.13 8.71 -1.96
C ALA A 42 -6.71 9.20 -2.23
N ASP A 43 -6.12 9.98 -1.31
CA ASP A 43 -4.72 10.44 -1.45
C ASP A 43 -3.74 9.26 -1.52
N ALA A 44 -3.97 8.20 -0.72
CA ALA A 44 -3.16 6.98 -0.79
C ALA A 44 -3.34 6.21 -2.11
N CYS A 45 -4.55 6.24 -2.69
CA CYS A 45 -4.82 5.64 -4.00
C CYS A 45 -4.12 6.43 -5.12
N ASP A 46 -4.24 7.75 -5.12
CA ASP A 46 -3.57 8.62 -6.07
C ASP A 46 -2.05 8.43 -6.01
N ALA A 47 -1.49 8.34 -4.80
CA ALA A 47 -0.08 8.04 -4.58
C ALA A 47 0.35 6.74 -5.24
N LEU A 48 -0.41 5.65 -5.05
CA LEU A 48 -0.14 4.35 -5.66
C LEU A 48 -0.26 4.39 -7.19
N TRP A 49 -1.28 5.08 -7.70
CA TRP A 49 -1.49 5.24 -9.13
C TRP A 49 -0.32 5.97 -9.78
N HIS A 50 0.06 7.13 -9.25
CA HIS A 50 1.18 7.93 -9.73
C HIS A 50 2.50 7.15 -9.66
N TRP A 51 2.75 6.46 -8.54
CA TRP A 51 3.95 5.64 -8.37
C TRP A 51 4.11 4.59 -9.48
N ILE A 52 3.01 3.91 -9.85
CA ILE A 52 3.04 2.90 -10.91
C ILE A 52 3.16 3.55 -12.29
N VAL A 53 2.47 4.68 -12.54
CA VAL A 53 2.53 5.40 -13.82
C VAL A 53 3.94 5.93 -14.11
N GLU A 54 4.66 6.34 -13.08
CA GLU A 54 6.07 6.78 -13.18
C GLU A 54 7.07 5.61 -13.28
N ASP A 55 6.58 4.40 -13.50
CA ASP A 55 7.34 3.15 -13.59
C ASP A 55 8.23 2.88 -12.36
N ARG A 56 7.86 3.41 -11.19
CA ARG A 56 8.64 3.17 -9.96
C ARG A 56 8.42 1.74 -9.45
N PRO A 57 9.42 1.14 -8.79
CA PRO A 57 9.34 -0.23 -8.30
C PRO A 57 8.31 -0.36 -7.19
N VAL A 58 7.47 -1.39 -7.25
CA VAL A 58 6.54 -1.78 -6.19
C VAL A 58 7.09 -3.02 -5.52
N LYS A 59 7.42 -2.94 -4.23
CA LYS A 59 7.94 -4.08 -3.49
C LYS A 59 6.80 -5.02 -3.15
N ARG A 60 6.99 -6.31 -3.40
CA ARG A 60 6.05 -7.38 -3.06
C ARG A 60 6.52 -8.07 -1.77
N THR A 61 5.61 -8.21 -0.83
CA THR A 61 5.82 -8.93 0.43
C THR A 61 4.67 -9.89 0.67
N LEU A 62 4.74 -10.66 1.74
CA LEU A 62 3.61 -11.43 2.24
C LEU A 62 3.08 -10.77 3.52
N MET A 63 1.78 -10.84 3.70
CA MET A 63 1.16 -10.50 4.98
C MET A 63 1.55 -11.54 6.04
N HIS A 64 1.71 -11.06 7.27
CA HIS A 64 1.94 -11.89 8.45
C HIS A 64 0.80 -11.66 9.45
N GLY A 65 0.20 -12.75 9.94
CA GLY A 65 -0.90 -12.70 10.91
C GLY A 65 -2.28 -12.59 10.24
N GLN A 66 -2.97 -11.45 10.35
CA GLN A 66 -4.22 -11.27 9.61
C GLN A 66 -3.91 -11.21 8.11
N ASP A 67 -4.64 -12.01 7.31
CA ASP A 67 -4.37 -12.26 5.88
C ASP A 67 -3.04 -12.99 5.60
N ASP A 68 -2.56 -13.83 6.53
CA ASP A 68 -1.29 -14.55 6.41
C ASP A 68 -1.10 -15.22 5.03
N GLY A 69 0.09 -15.02 4.45
CA GLY A 69 0.45 -15.59 3.15
C GLY A 69 -0.15 -14.85 1.94
N GLN A 70 -1.05 -13.88 2.12
CA GLN A 70 -1.53 -13.06 1.00
C GLN A 70 -0.45 -12.07 0.53
N PRO A 71 -0.31 -11.82 -0.79
CA PRO A 71 0.61 -10.83 -1.30
C PRO A 71 0.21 -9.42 -0.89
N ALA A 72 1.15 -8.67 -0.31
CA ALA A 72 1.01 -7.24 -0.06
C ALA A 72 2.07 -6.43 -0.80
N PHE A 73 1.79 -5.15 -1.00
CA PHE A 73 2.54 -4.29 -1.89
C PHE A 73 2.96 -3.02 -1.17
N GLU A 74 4.24 -2.69 -1.23
CA GLU A 74 4.84 -1.58 -0.48
C GLU A 74 5.44 -0.56 -1.45
N ILE A 75 5.18 0.72 -1.17
CA ILE A 75 5.76 1.87 -1.87
C ILE A 75 6.12 2.97 -0.87
N TRP A 76 6.93 3.93 -1.32
CA TRP A 76 7.37 5.06 -0.50
C TRP A 76 7.08 6.42 -1.14
N PRO A 77 5.80 6.79 -1.32
CA PRO A 77 5.43 8.04 -1.98
C PRO A 77 5.81 9.25 -1.12
N GLU A 78 5.94 10.40 -1.78
CA GLU A 78 5.97 11.69 -1.10
C GLU A 78 4.54 12.25 -1.04
N LEU A 79 4.02 12.44 0.16
CA LEU A 79 2.69 12.99 0.43
C LEU A 79 2.83 14.18 1.37
N VAL A 80 2.17 15.29 1.06
CA VAL A 80 2.23 16.54 1.84
C VAL A 80 3.67 16.95 2.21
N GLY A 81 4.61 16.80 1.27
CA GLY A 81 6.02 17.15 1.43
C GLY A 81 6.82 16.23 2.37
N ARG A 82 6.31 15.03 2.65
CA ARG A 82 6.96 14.03 3.51
C ARG A 82 6.97 12.67 2.85
N LYS A 83 8.00 11.87 3.14
CA LYS A 83 8.07 10.49 2.68
C LYS A 83 7.18 9.62 3.57
N PHE A 84 6.29 8.85 2.96
CA PHE A 84 5.44 7.88 3.65
C PHE A 84 5.87 6.46 3.32
N TYR A 85 5.62 5.53 4.23
CA TYR A 85 5.52 4.11 3.93
C TYR A 85 4.04 3.76 3.75
N CYS A 86 3.68 3.26 2.58
CA CYS A 86 2.34 2.78 2.29
C CYS A 86 2.36 1.29 1.95
N LYS A 87 1.49 0.52 2.62
CA LYS A 87 1.29 -0.91 2.37
C LYS A 87 -0.13 -1.18 1.91
N PHE A 88 -0.26 -1.91 0.81
CA PHE A 88 -1.53 -2.23 0.18
C PHE A 88 -1.74 -3.75 0.11
N LEU A 89 -3.00 -4.16 0.17
CA LEU A 89 -3.44 -5.54 -0.03
C LEU A 89 -4.62 -5.52 -1.01
N VAL A 90 -4.67 -6.46 -1.95
CA VAL A 90 -5.86 -6.66 -2.78
C VAL A 90 -6.73 -7.72 -2.12
N ARG A 91 -7.97 -7.36 -1.78
CA ARG A 91 -8.96 -8.28 -1.20
C ARG A 91 -10.11 -8.52 -2.17
N GLY A 92 -10.87 -9.59 -1.91
CA GLY A 92 -12.07 -9.94 -2.66
C GLY A 92 -11.83 -10.97 -3.75
N ASN A 93 -12.92 -11.38 -4.40
CA ASN A 93 -12.90 -12.44 -5.41
C ASN A 93 -12.61 -11.82 -6.80
N PRO A 94 -11.59 -12.29 -7.55
CA PRO A 94 -11.25 -11.77 -8.89
C PRO A 94 -12.39 -11.88 -9.90
N LEU A 95 -13.35 -12.78 -9.69
CA LEU A 95 -14.51 -13.00 -10.57
C LEU A 95 -15.73 -12.16 -10.19
N VAL A 96 -15.76 -11.58 -8.99
CA VAL A 96 -16.94 -10.85 -8.49
C VAL A 96 -16.59 -9.38 -8.28
N GLN A 97 -15.69 -9.12 -7.34
CA GLN A 97 -15.23 -7.78 -7.02
C GLN A 97 -13.93 -7.87 -6.22
N GLN A 98 -12.96 -7.06 -6.64
CA GLN A 98 -11.74 -6.81 -5.88
C GLN A 98 -11.73 -5.40 -5.33
N LEU A 99 -11.15 -5.24 -4.15
CA LEU A 99 -11.00 -3.98 -3.45
C LEU A 99 -9.53 -3.77 -3.08
N LEU A 100 -9.10 -2.52 -3.08
CA LEU A 100 -7.81 -2.12 -2.54
C LEU A 100 -7.96 -1.87 -1.04
N LEU A 101 -7.10 -2.48 -0.22
CA LEU A 101 -7.02 -2.20 1.19
C LEU A 101 -5.71 -1.50 1.51
N VAL A 102 -5.79 -0.30 2.06
CA VAL A 102 -4.65 0.38 2.69
C VAL A 102 -4.42 -0.23 4.06
N VAL A 103 -3.35 -1.00 4.18
CA VAL A 103 -2.99 -1.73 5.41
C VAL A 103 -2.21 -0.84 6.38
N SER A 104 -1.30 -0.03 5.84
CA SER A 104 -0.47 0.93 6.58
C SER A 104 -0.23 2.17 5.73
N ALA A 105 -0.19 3.35 6.35
CA ALA A 105 0.14 4.61 5.67
C ALA A 105 0.67 5.63 6.69
N HIS A 106 1.94 5.52 7.07
CA HIS A 106 2.57 6.39 8.07
C HIS A 106 3.85 7.03 7.52
N PRO A 107 4.31 8.16 8.08
CA PRO A 107 5.61 8.74 7.72
C PRO A 107 6.74 7.71 7.85
N ASP A 108 7.66 7.73 6.89
CA ASP A 108 8.89 6.94 6.90
C ASP A 108 9.98 7.70 7.69
N ASP A 109 9.71 7.94 8.97
CA ASP A 109 10.64 8.64 9.84
C ASP A 109 11.80 7.71 10.27
N PRO A 110 13.06 8.16 10.21
CA PRO A 110 14.23 7.35 10.60
C PRO A 110 14.26 6.96 12.09
N HIS A 111 13.32 7.48 12.90
CA HIS A 111 13.18 7.18 14.32
C HIS A 111 11.93 6.36 14.67
N SER A 112 11.12 5.96 13.67
CA SER A 112 10.08 4.96 13.92
C SER A 112 10.73 3.60 14.14
N PRO A 113 10.48 2.91 15.26
CA PRO A 113 11.00 1.57 15.46
C PRO A 113 10.39 0.67 14.39
N SER A 114 11.19 0.36 13.37
CA SER A 114 10.88 -0.70 12.43
C SER A 114 10.62 -1.95 13.25
N ARG A 115 9.39 -2.46 13.19
CA ARG A 115 9.05 -3.73 13.82
C ARG A 115 9.89 -4.81 13.14
N GLY A 116 10.97 -5.19 13.81
CA GLY A 116 11.57 -6.53 13.84
C GLY A 116 12.19 -7.03 12.54
N SER A 117 13.51 -6.92 12.46
CA SER A 117 14.33 -8.03 11.97
C SER A 117 14.65 -8.91 13.19
N PRO A 118 14.26 -10.19 13.25
CA PRO A 118 14.80 -11.09 14.26
C PRO A 118 16.25 -11.42 13.90
N SER A 119 17.08 -11.34 14.93
CA SER A 119 18.49 -11.76 14.97
C SER A 119 18.67 -13.26 14.73
#